data_AF-A0A558CXE1-F1
#
_entry.id   AF-A0A558CXE1-F1
#
_cell.length_a   1.000
_cell.length_b   1.000
_cell.length_c   1.000
_cell.angle_alpha   90.00
_cell.angle_beta   90.00
_cell.angle_gamma   90.00
#
_symmetry.space_group_name_H-M   'P 1'
#
loop_
_entity.id
_entity.type
_entity.pdbx_description
1 polymer ?
#
loop_
_entity_poly.entity_id
_entity_poly.type
_entity_poly.pdbx_seq_one_letter_code
_entity_poly.pdbx_strand_id
1 'polypeptide(L)'
;MECRPPSAVAAVPGRSSRGCHSQQTAFEPDRKFGKRQFEIGELREILQIGAKQYEKFADFRKRVIEPATEEINERSIYKVEWEKVTQGRKVTGVAFDFQEKQQLALGI
;
A
#
# COMPACT_ATOMS: atom_id res chain seq x y z
N MET A 1 1.87 -23.03 -53.97
CA MET A 1 1.73 -22.01 -55.04
C MET A 1 1.28 -20.74 -54.36
N GLU A 2 2.08 -19.71 -54.60
CA GLU A 2 1.93 -18.37 -54.09
C GLU A 2 0.58 -17.78 -54.46
N CYS A 3 0.08 -16.88 -53.63
CA CYS A 3 -0.51 -15.62 -54.09
C CYS A 3 -0.89 -14.78 -52.86
N ARG A 4 0.06 -13.93 -52.44
CA ARG A 4 -0.26 -12.62 -51.86
C ARG A 4 -0.98 -11.82 -52.96
N PRO A 5 -2.09 -11.14 -52.64
CA PRO A 5 -2.16 -9.72 -52.99
C PRO A 5 -3.00 -8.91 -51.98
N PRO A 6 -3.15 -7.60 -52.15
CA PRO A 6 -2.08 -6.62 -52.31
C PRO A 6 -2.20 -5.50 -51.25
N SER A 7 -1.10 -4.78 -51.12
CA SER A 7 -1.00 -3.47 -50.47
C SER A 7 -2.16 -2.55 -50.89
N ALA A 8 -2.93 -2.06 -49.92
CA ALA A 8 -3.80 -0.90 -50.10
C ALA A 8 -3.69 0.01 -48.87
N VAL A 9 -2.74 0.91 -49.01
CA VAL A 9 -2.54 2.17 -48.33
C VAL A 9 -3.84 2.91 -47.93
N ALA A 10 -3.89 3.27 -46.65
CA ALA A 10 -4.25 4.57 -46.08
C ALA A 10 -5.45 5.36 -46.67
N ALA A 11 -6.49 5.50 -45.85
CA ALA A 11 -7.22 6.76 -45.70
C ALA A 11 -7.57 6.97 -44.21
N VAL A 12 -7.03 8.05 -43.65
CA VAL A 12 -7.22 8.54 -42.26
C VAL A 12 -8.32 9.63 -42.27
N PRO A 13 -8.69 10.25 -41.13
CA PRO A 13 -9.74 9.87 -40.19
C PRO A 13 -10.98 10.78 -40.26
N GLY A 14 -12.15 10.24 -39.87
CA GLY A 14 -13.40 10.99 -39.72
C GLY A 14 -13.93 10.95 -38.29
N ARG A 15 -13.49 11.92 -37.47
CA ARG A 15 -14.17 12.57 -36.34
C ARG A 15 -15.46 11.89 -35.81
N SER A 16 -15.41 11.37 -34.58
CA SER A 16 -16.59 11.38 -33.70
C SER A 16 -16.19 11.54 -32.24
N SER A 17 -16.56 12.69 -31.70
CA SER A 17 -16.41 13.11 -30.32
C SER A 17 -17.27 12.23 -29.41
N ARG A 18 -16.64 11.38 -28.59
CA ARG A 18 -17.23 10.92 -27.32
C ARG A 18 -16.11 10.81 -26.29
N GLY A 19 -16.12 11.74 -25.34
CA GLY A 19 -15.32 11.58 -24.13
C GLY A 19 -15.78 10.33 -23.39
N CYS A 20 -14.84 9.42 -23.16
CA CYS A 20 -14.95 8.43 -22.09
C CYS A 20 -13.66 8.53 -21.28
N HIS A 21 -13.65 9.49 -20.35
CA HIS A 21 -12.89 9.32 -19.12
C HIS A 21 -13.29 7.97 -18.52
N SER A 22 -12.33 7.10 -18.28
CA SER A 22 -12.16 6.44 -16.98
C SER A 22 -11.02 5.45 -17.12
N GLN A 23 -9.88 5.82 -16.54
CA GLN A 23 -8.88 4.86 -16.12
C GLN A 23 -9.61 3.83 -15.26
N GLN A 24 -9.76 2.61 -15.75
CA GLN A 24 -10.27 1.49 -14.97
C GLN A 24 -9.12 1.01 -14.10
N THR A 25 -8.86 1.71 -13.00
CA THR A 25 -8.09 1.12 -11.91
C THR A 25 -9.10 0.40 -11.04
N ALA A 26 -9.28 -0.89 -11.31
CA ALA A 26 -10.02 -1.80 -10.44
C ALA A 26 -9.36 -1.77 -9.05
N PHE A 27 -10.00 -1.08 -8.11
CA PHE A 27 -9.62 -1.14 -6.70
C PHE A 27 -10.22 -2.44 -6.17
N GLU A 28 -9.49 -3.55 -6.33
CA GLU A 28 -9.86 -4.85 -5.77
C GLU A 28 -10.00 -4.72 -4.24
N PRO A 29 -11.24 -4.79 -3.70
CA PRO A 29 -11.48 -4.71 -2.29
C PRO A 29 -11.57 -6.12 -1.74
N ASP A 30 -10.47 -6.61 -1.17
CA ASP A 30 -10.44 -7.26 0.14
C ASP A 30 -8.99 -7.71 0.41
N ARG A 31 -8.15 -6.77 0.85
CA ARG A 31 -6.81 -7.13 1.31
C ARG A 31 -6.97 -7.77 2.67
N LYS A 32 -6.97 -9.09 2.73
CA LYS A 32 -6.76 -9.82 3.99
C LYS A 32 -5.51 -9.26 4.64
N PHE A 33 -5.69 -8.61 5.78
CA PHE A 33 -4.59 -8.01 6.51
C PHE A 33 -3.76 -9.14 7.12
N GLY A 34 -2.75 -9.59 6.38
CA GLY A 34 -1.75 -10.54 6.86
C GLY A 34 -0.52 -9.84 7.42
N LYS A 35 0.52 -10.62 7.73
CA LYS A 35 1.83 -10.10 8.10
C LYS A 35 2.44 -9.34 6.93
N ARG A 36 2.80 -8.07 7.15
CA ARG A 36 3.47 -7.26 6.13
C ARG A 36 4.72 -6.61 6.68
N GLN A 37 5.82 -6.82 5.98
CA GLN A 37 7.10 -6.23 6.30
C GLN A 37 7.32 -5.00 5.44
N PHE A 38 7.83 -3.94 6.06
CA PHE A 38 8.19 -2.71 5.39
C PHE A 38 9.59 -2.30 5.83
N GLU A 39 10.39 -1.83 4.89
CA GLU A 39 11.68 -1.22 5.21
C GLU A 39 11.48 0.19 5.79
N ILE A 40 12.41 0.62 6.67
CA ILE A 40 12.33 1.97 7.26
C ILE A 40 12.38 3.05 6.17
N GLY A 41 13.16 2.83 5.11
CA GLY A 41 13.24 3.76 3.98
C GLY A 41 11.89 3.91 3.26
N GLU A 42 11.26 2.77 2.96
CA GLU A 42 9.95 2.73 2.28
C GLU A 42 8.86 3.36 3.16
N LEU A 43 8.83 3.07 4.46
CA LEU A 43 7.83 3.65 5.38
C LEU A 43 7.93 5.19 5.41
N ARG A 44 9.15 5.74 5.34
CA ARG A 44 9.37 7.20 5.35
C ARG A 44 8.87 7.86 4.07
N GLU A 45 9.04 7.20 2.94
CA GLU A 45 8.53 7.69 1.65
C GLU A 45 7.00 7.67 1.63
N ILE A 46 6.37 6.57 2.07
CA ILE A 46 4.91 6.42 2.14
C ILE A 46 4.30 7.50 3.06
N LEU A 47 4.93 7.76 4.20
CA LEU A 47 4.48 8.75 5.18
C LEU A 47 4.90 10.19 4.80
N GLN A 48 5.59 10.38 3.67
CA GLN A 48 6.18 11.66 3.23
C GLN A 48 7.02 12.37 4.31
N ILE A 49 7.67 11.59 5.16
CA ILE A 49 8.55 12.10 6.20
C ILE A 49 9.89 12.42 5.55
N GLY A 50 10.28 13.69 5.54
CA GLY A 50 11.55 14.13 4.97
C GLY A 50 12.74 13.30 5.48
N ALA A 51 13.68 12.98 4.59
CA ALA A 51 14.79 12.03 4.83
C ALA A 51 15.70 12.35 6.03
N LYS A 52 15.61 13.56 6.62
CA LYS A 52 16.33 13.99 7.82
C LYS A 52 15.50 13.95 9.12
N GLN A 53 14.19 13.71 9.03
CA GLN A 53 13.33 13.63 10.20
C GLN A 53 13.35 12.21 10.76
N TYR A 54 13.58 12.08 12.07
CA TYR A 54 13.70 10.81 12.79
C TYR A 54 14.84 9.92 12.28
N GLU A 55 16.05 10.48 12.22
CA GLU A 55 17.27 9.78 11.81
C GLU A 55 17.56 8.53 12.66
N LYS A 56 17.16 8.57 13.93
CA LYS A 56 17.21 7.43 14.84
C LYS A 56 15.90 6.64 14.76
N PHE A 57 16.03 5.33 14.62
CA PHE A 57 14.89 4.41 14.66
C PHE A 57 14.08 4.50 15.96
N ALA A 58 14.74 4.81 17.09
CA ALA A 58 14.07 4.97 18.38
C ALA A 58 13.05 6.13 18.37
N ASP A 59 13.42 7.28 17.79
CA ASP A 59 12.51 8.43 17.65
C ASP A 59 11.38 8.13 16.68
N PHE A 60 11.68 7.45 15.57
CA PHE A 60 10.67 7.04 14.58
C PHE A 60 9.64 6.09 15.19
N ARG A 61 10.10 5.06 15.92
CA ARG A 61 9.24 4.13 16.66
C ARG A 61 8.32 4.89 17.61
N LYS A 62 8.87 5.74 18.47
CA LYS A 62 8.13 6.41 19.54
C LYS A 62 7.11 7.43 19.02
N ARG A 63 7.40 8.09 17.91
CA ARG A 63 6.56 9.18 17.37
C ARG A 63 5.65 8.78 16.22
N VAL A 64 5.90 7.64 15.58
CA VAL A 64 5.14 7.20 14.41
C VAL A 64 4.49 5.85 14.67
N ILE A 65 5.29 4.83 15.00
CA ILE A 65 4.79 3.46 15.10
C ILE A 65 3.93 3.25 16.34
N GLU A 66 4.39 3.67 17.51
CA GLU A 66 3.64 3.56 18.76
C GLU A 66 2.29 4.29 18.71
N PRO A 67 2.23 5.60 18.39
CA PRO A 67 0.95 6.30 18.33
C PRO A 67 0.02 5.75 17.23
N ALA A 68 0.56 5.32 16.07
CA ALA A 68 -0.26 4.70 15.04
C ALA A 68 -0.87 3.36 15.49
N THR A 69 -0.09 2.55 16.22
CA THR A 69 -0.57 1.26 16.74
C THR A 69 -1.63 1.46 17.81
N GLU A 70 -1.42 2.42 18.71
CA GLU A 70 -2.38 2.79 19.75
C GLU A 70 -3.68 3.32 19.15
N GLU A 71 -3.60 4.25 18.18
CA GLU A 71 -4.76 4.80 17.51
C GLU A 71 -5.58 3.72 16.78
N ILE A 72 -4.94 2.81 16.06
CA ILE A 72 -5.65 1.73 15.36
C ILE A 72 -6.34 0.80 16.38
N ASN A 73 -5.66 0.45 17.46
CA ASN A 73 -6.20 -0.48 18.46
C ASN A 73 -7.35 0.14 19.28
N GLU A 74 -7.35 1.46 19.47
CA GLU A 74 -8.42 2.19 20.17
C GLU A 74 -9.62 2.48 19.26
N ARG A 75 -9.36 2.90 18.01
CA ARG A 75 -10.40 3.40 17.10
C ARG A 75 -10.94 2.36 16.13
N SER A 76 -10.30 1.20 16.03
CA SER A 76 -10.66 0.16 15.06
C SER A 76 -10.96 -1.18 15.73
N ILE A 77 -11.69 -2.01 14.99
CA ILE A 77 -11.95 -3.43 15.31
C ILE A 77 -10.72 -4.32 15.06
N TYR A 78 -9.59 -3.74 14.66
CA TYR A 78 -8.36 -4.48 14.37
C TYR A 78 -7.36 -4.26 15.49
N LYS A 79 -6.67 -5.33 15.89
CA LYS A 79 -5.50 -5.28 16.75
C LYS A 79 -4.28 -5.32 15.85
N VAL A 80 -3.42 -4.32 15.98
CA VAL A 80 -2.16 -4.27 15.24
C VAL A 80 -1.03 -4.53 16.22
N GLU A 81 -0.16 -5.46 15.85
CA GLU A 81 1.10 -5.71 16.53
C GLU A 81 2.24 -5.45 15.55
N TRP A 82 3.38 -5.01 16.06
CA TRP A 82 4.53 -4.73 15.22
C TRP A 82 5.80 -5.27 15.85
N GLU A 83 6.70 -5.75 15.00
CA GLU A 83 8.00 -6.27 15.39
C GLU A 83 9.11 -5.58 14.60
N LYS A 84 10.24 -5.30 15.26
CA LYS A 84 11.42 -4.76 14.58
C LYS A 84 12.13 -5.88 13.83
N VAL A 85 12.39 -5.67 12.54
CA VAL A 85 13.18 -6.59 11.73
C VAL A 85 14.63 -6.13 11.74
N THR A 86 15.49 -6.90 12.38
CA THR A 86 16.93 -6.68 12.41
C THR A 86 17.63 -7.66 11.49
N GLN A 87 18.43 -7.15 10.55
CA GLN A 87 19.31 -7.96 9.72
C GLN A 87 20.74 -7.82 10.24
N GLY A 88 21.19 -8.84 10.99
CA GLY A 88 22.50 -8.83 11.64
C GLY A 88 22.60 -7.76 12.73
N ARG A 89 23.44 -6.73 12.52
CA ARG A 89 23.68 -5.63 13.48
C ARG A 89 22.82 -4.39 13.23
N LYS A 90 22.03 -4.34 12.16
CA LYS A 90 21.26 -3.16 11.76
C LYS A 90 19.76 -3.46 11.76
N VAL A 91 18.94 -2.48 12.17
CA VAL A 91 17.48 -2.53 11.98
C VAL A 91 17.19 -2.18 10.52
N THR A 92 16.56 -3.11 9.80
CA THR A 92 16.27 -2.95 8.36
C THR A 92 14.82 -2.46 8.15
N GLY A 93 13.90 -2.94 8.98
CA GLY A 93 12.48 -2.71 8.77
C GLY A 93 11.61 -2.98 9.98
N VAL A 94 10.31 -2.94 9.74
CA VAL A 94 9.25 -3.20 10.71
C VAL A 94 8.26 -4.16 10.07
N ALA A 95 7.92 -5.22 10.78
CA ALA A 95 6.87 -6.15 10.41
C ALA A 95 5.59 -5.78 11.17
N PHE A 96 4.50 -5.57 10.47
CA PHE A 96 3.17 -5.37 11.05
C PHE A 96 2.36 -6.65 10.91
N ASP A 97 1.76 -7.07 12.01
CA ASP A 97 0.77 -8.14 12.09
C ASP A 97 -0.58 -7.51 12.41
N PHE A 98 -1.57 -7.80 11.56
CA PHE A 98 -2.92 -7.32 11.73
C PHE A 98 -3.77 -8.51 12.15
N GLN A 99 -4.42 -8.38 13.29
CA GLN A 99 -5.35 -9.36 13.80
C GLN A 99 -6.73 -8.72 13.89
N GLU A 100 -7.75 -9.39 13.37
CA GLU A 100 -9.12 -8.93 13.59
C GLU A 100 -9.49 -9.18 15.06
N LYS A 101 -9.88 -8.12 15.78
CA LYS A 101 -10.55 -8.30 17.07
C LYS A 101 -11.95 -8.72 16.67
N GLN A 102 -12.24 -10.01 16.81
CA GLN A 102 -13.57 -10.54 16.61
C GLN A 102 -14.48 -9.77 17.58
N GLN A 103 -15.15 -8.73 17.08
CA GLN A 103 -16.00 -7.90 17.90
C GLN A 103 -17.20 -8.76 18.28
N LEU A 104 -17.13 -9.38 19.45
CA LEU A 104 -18.28 -10.05 20.04
C LEU A 104 -19.39 -9.00 20.09
N ALA A 105 -20.46 -9.32 19.36
CA ALA A 105 -21.65 -8.51 19.19
C ALA A 105 -22.00 -7.75 20.47
N LEU A 106 -21.85 -6.42 20.42
CA LEU A 106 -22.62 -5.56 21.30
C LEU A 106 -24.05 -5.64 20.78
N GLY A 107 -24.80 -6.58 21.36
CA GLY A 107 -26.24 -6.66 21.23
C GLY A 107 -26.84 -5.35 21.73
N ILE A 108 -27.28 -4.52 20.78
CA ILE A 108 -28.21 -3.44 21.00
C ILE A 108 -29.54 -3.92 20.44
#